data_AF-A0A147I1E3-F1
#
_entry.id   AF-A0A147I1E3-F1
#
_cell.length_a   1.000
_cell.length_b   1.000
_cell.length_c   1.000
_cell.angle_alpha   90.00
_cell.angle_beta   90.00
_cell.angle_gamma   90.00
#
_symmetry.space_group_name_H-M   'P 1'
#
loop_
_entity.id
_entity.type
_entity.pdbx_description
1 polymer ?
#
loop_
_entity_poly.entity_id
_entity_poly.type
_entity_poly.pdbx_seq_one_letter_code
_entity_poly.pdbx_strand_id
1 'polypeptide(L)' 'MFVDFRDQPPPPPWQPPPRRPRLTARQERTLAAIIGVNVLLLIVAPIGGATIIGALATLFR' A
#
# COMPACT_ATOMS: atom_id res chain seq x y z
N MET A 1 -33.79 15.12 39.21
CA MET A 1 -34.73 14.63 38.17
C MET A 1 -33.99 13.58 37.35
N PHE A 2 -34.59 12.41 37.10
CA PHE A 2 -34.03 11.40 36.20
C PHE A 2 -34.57 11.63 34.79
N VAL A 3 -33.70 11.52 33.79
CA VAL A 3 -34.09 11.61 32.36
C VAL A 3 -34.84 10.33 32.02
N ASP A 4 -36.08 10.45 31.52
CA ASP A 4 -36.90 9.34 31.05
C ASP A 4 -36.51 9.03 29.60
N PHE A 5 -36.09 7.79 29.32
CA PHE A 5 -35.57 7.36 28.02
C PHE A 5 -36.63 6.67 27.15
N ARG A 6 -37.92 6.79 27.51
CA ARG A 6 -39.03 6.15 26.78
C ARG A 6 -39.14 6.57 25.32
N ASP A 7 -38.68 7.77 24.96
CA ASP A 7 -38.74 8.29 23.59
C ASP A 7 -37.49 7.99 22.75
N GLN A 8 -36.53 7.21 23.27
CA GLN A 8 -35.29 6.94 22.56
C GLN A 8 -35.50 5.86 21.48
N PRO A 9 -35.32 6.19 20.18
CA PRO A 9 -35.50 5.21 19.13
C PRO A 9 -34.48 4.07 19.27
N PRO A 10 -34.86 2.82 18.96
CA PRO A 10 -33.94 1.70 19.05
C PRO A 10 -32.71 1.95 18.16
N PRO A 11 -31.52 1.51 18.60
CA PRO A 11 -30.31 1.64 17.80
C PRO A 11 -30.49 0.91 16.46
N PRO A 12 -29.88 1.43 15.37
CA PRO A 12 -29.99 0.82 14.07
C PRO A 12 -29.46 -0.62 14.11
N PRO A 13 -30.01 -1.52 13.27
CA PRO A 13 -29.51 -2.87 13.16
C PRO A 13 -28.01 -2.87 12.84
N TRP A 14 -27.27 -3.78 13.47
CA TRP A 14 -25.86 -3.98 13.15
C TRP A 14 -25.72 -4.35 11.66
N GLN A 15 -24.82 -3.66 10.96
CA GLN A 15 -24.48 -3.96 9.58
C GLN A 15 -23.04 -4.51 9.52
N PRO A 16 -22.80 -5.61 8.81
CA PRO A 16 -21.45 -6.09 8.58
C PRO A 16 -20.65 -5.03 7.81
N PRO A 17 -19.35 -4.86 8.13
CA PRO A 17 -18.51 -3.95 7.38
C PRO A 17 -18.49 -4.36 5.90
N PRO A 18 -18.45 -3.39 4.96
CA PRO A 18 -18.42 -3.69 3.54
C PRO A 18 -17.24 -4.61 3.22
N ARG A 19 -17.50 -5.65 2.41
CA ARG A 19 -16.44 -6.57 1.97
C ARG A 19 -15.39 -5.77 1.20
N ARG A 20 -14.13 -5.94 1.57
CA ARG A 20 -13.01 -5.34 0.83
C ARG A 20 -13.05 -5.86 -0.62
N PRO A 21 -12.87 -4.98 -1.62
CA PRO A 21 -12.81 -5.43 -3.01
C PRO A 21 -11.64 -6.39 -3.18
N ARG A 22 -11.91 -7.54 -3.81
CA ARG A 22 -10.88 -8.51 -4.19
C ARG A 22 -10.21 -8.04 -5.47
N LEU A 23 -8.90 -8.28 -5.57
CA LEU A 23 -8.19 -8.03 -6.82
C LEU A 23 -8.74 -8.94 -7.91
N THR A 24 -8.96 -8.36 -9.08
CA THR A 24 -9.20 -9.13 -10.30
C THR A 24 -7.93 -9.87 -10.71
N ALA A 25 -8.04 -10.96 -11.48
CA ALA A 25 -6.88 -11.72 -11.96
C ALA A 25 -5.84 -10.85 -12.71
N ARG A 26 -6.31 -9.81 -13.41
CA ARG A 26 -5.43 -8.84 -14.08
C ARG A 26 -4.65 -8.00 -13.07
N GLN A 27 -5.31 -7.50 -12.03
CA GLN A 27 -4.66 -6.71 -10.97
C GLN A 27 -3.66 -7.54 -10.18
N GLU A 28 -3.96 -8.80 -9.91
CA GLU A 28 -3.02 -9.70 -9.23
C GLU A 28 -1.77 -9.95 -10.07
N ARG A 29 -1.92 -10.18 -11.38
CA ARG A 29 -0.78 -10.34 -12.29
C ARG A 29 0.04 -9.06 -12.41
N THR A 30 -0.60 -7.89 -12.46
CA THR A 30 0.08 -6.59 -12.46
C THR A 30 0.84 -6.38 -11.14
N LEU A 31 0.22 -6.70 -10.00
CA LEU A 31 0.86 -6.59 -8.68
C LEU A 31 2.09 -7.50 -8.58
N ALA A 32 1.96 -8.75 -9.02
CA ALA A 32 3.08 -9.70 -9.06
C ALA A 32 4.22 -9.19 -9.95
N ALA A 33 3.92 -8.62 -11.11
CA ALA A 33 4.93 -8.02 -11.98
C ALA A 33 5.62 -6.81 -11.31
N ILE A 34 4.87 -5.92 -10.65
CA ILE A 34 5.44 -4.77 -9.92
C ILE A 34 6.39 -5.25 -8.82
N ILE A 35 5.97 -6.25 -8.04
CA ILE A 35 6.81 -6.84 -6.98
C ILE A 35 8.09 -7.41 -7.59
N GLY A 36 7.97 -8.22 -8.65
CA GLY A 36 9.13 -8.83 -9.31
C GLY A 36 10.12 -7.80 -9.85
N VAL A 37 9.63 -6.74 -10.50
CA VAL A 37 10.48 -5.64 -11.00
C VAL A 37 11.17 -4.92 -9.85
N ASN A 38 10.48 -4.65 -8.74
CA ASN A 38 11.11 -3.98 -7.59
C ASN A 38 12.19 -4.85 -6.94
N VAL A 39 11.96 -6.15 -6.80
CA VAL A 39 12.97 -7.09 -6.29
C VAL A 39 14.19 -7.14 -7.23
N LEU A 40 13.98 -7.16 -8.54
CA LEU A 40 15.07 -7.09 -9.51
C LEU A 40 15.84 -5.76 -9.38
N LEU A 41 15.14 -4.64 -9.26
CA LEU A 41 15.75 -3.33 -9.08
C LEU A 41 16.56 -3.26 -7.77
N LEU A 42 16.14 -3.91 -6.69
CA LEU A 42 16.94 -3.95 -5.45
C LEU A 42 18.32 -4.57 -5.66
N ILE A 43 18.48 -5.48 -6.62
CA ILE A 43 19.77 -6.12 -6.95
C ILE A 43 20.54 -5.31 -7.99
N VAL A 44 19.86 -4.75 -8.98
CA VAL A 44 20.49 -4.00 -10.09
C VAL A 44 20.88 -2.57 -9.67
N ALA A 45 20.06 -1.92 -8.84
CA ALA A 45 20.26 -0.54 -8.41
C ALA A 45 21.58 -0.31 -7.65
N PRO A 46 22.10 -1.19 -6.78
CA PRO A 46 23.43 -1.04 -6.19
C PRO A 46 24.55 -0.90 -7.22
N ILE A 47 24.47 -1.65 -8.33
CA ILE A 47 25.48 -1.61 -9.40
C ILE A 47 25.41 -0.25 -10.12
N GLY A 48 24.22 0.15 -10.56
CA GLY A 48 24.01 1.44 -11.22
C GLY A 48 24.28 2.64 -10.30
N GLY A 49 23.83 2.55 -9.05
CA GLY A 49 23.99 3.57 -8.02
C GLY A 49 25.46 3.78 -7.66
N ALA A 50 26.22 2.71 -7.42
CA ALA A 50 27.66 2.81 -7.17
C ALA A 50 28.39 3.43 -8.37
N THR A 51 27.96 3.11 -9.59
CA THR A 51 28.53 3.70 -10.81
C THR A 51 28.27 5.20 -10.89
N ILE A 52 27.03 5.64 -10.66
CA ILE A 52 26.68 7.08 -10.68
C ILE A 52 27.37 7.83 -9.54
N ILE A 53 27.35 7.29 -8.32
CA ILE A 53 28.02 7.89 -7.16
C ILE A 53 29.53 8.00 -7.41
N GLY A 54 30.14 6.95 -7.97
CA GLY A 54 31.55 6.95 -8.36
C GLY A 54 31.85 8.03 -9.39
N ALA A 55 31.05 8.13 -10.46
CA ALA A 55 31.21 9.16 -11.48
C ALA A 55 31.09 10.58 -10.90
N LEU A 56 30.11 10.82 -10.02
CA LEU A 56 29.96 12.10 -9.34
C LEU A 56 31.15 12.40 -8.43
N ALA A 57 31.58 11.44 -7.60
CA ALA A 57 32.76 11.61 -6.75
C ALA A 57 34.02 11.95 -7.57
N THR A 58 34.16 11.39 -8.77
CA THR A 58 35.27 11.72 -9.66
C THR A 58 35.20 13.10 -10.29
N LEU A 59 34.01 13.73 -10.36
CA LEU A 59 33.84 15.08 -10.90
C LEU A 59 34.17 16.17 -9.88
N PHE A 60 34.03 15.87 -8.58
CA PHE A 60 34.25 16.81 -7.48
C PHE A 60 35.58 16.63 -6.74
N ARG A 61 36.49 15.80 -7.27
CA ARG A 61 37.85 15.61 -6.73
C ARG A 61 38.88 16.47 -7.44
#